data_AF-A0A2V7N2A6-F1
#
_entry.id   AF-A0A2V7N2A6-F1
#
_cell.length_a   1.000
_cell.length_b   1.000
_cell.length_c   1.000
_cell.angle_alpha   90.00
_cell.angle_beta   90.00
_cell.angle_gamma   90.00
#
_symmetry.space_group_name_H-M   'P 1'
#
loop_
_entity.id
_entity.type
_entity.pdbx_description
1 polymer ?
#
loop_
_entity_poly.entity_id
_entity_poly.type
_entity_poly.pdbx_seq_one_letter_code
_entity_poly.pdbx_strand_id
1 'polypeptide(L)'
;MVAAASLAAKEYALGVTPAGREITQPNEVDEAKLFIQQAQFDVAGLPSAARAGAQRSLDHITQLLEQLAPPDSIRRATDSLVAQITLAAGGPNVLEPLPANPPSLARGAVVFHERCTQCHGESGKG
;
A
#
# COMPACT_ATOMS: atom_id res chain seq x y z
N MET A 1 4.19 2.57 7.06
CA MET A 1 3.59 1.22 7.19
C MET A 1 2.11 1.15 6.82
N VAL A 2 1.17 1.70 7.62
CA VAL A 2 -0.29 1.58 7.37
C VAL A 2 -0.69 2.08 5.98
N ALA A 3 -0.20 3.28 5.59
CA ALA A 3 -0.47 3.85 4.27
C ALA A 3 -0.01 2.93 3.13
N ALA A 4 1.18 2.32 3.25
CA ALA A 4 1.72 1.41 2.25
C ALA A 4 0.86 0.13 2.15
N ALA A 5 0.49 -0.50 3.27
CA ALA A 5 -0.38 -1.68 3.24
C ALA A 5 -1.77 -1.38 2.62
N SER A 6 -2.34 -0.22 2.93
CA SER A 6 -3.61 0.25 2.34
C SER A 6 -3.49 0.54 0.84
N LEU A 7 -2.36 1.09 0.40
CA LEU A 7 -2.12 1.36 -1.01
C LEU A 7 -1.89 0.06 -1.79
N ALA A 8 -1.16 -0.89 -1.23
CA ALA A 8 -0.99 -2.22 -1.82
C ALA A 8 -2.33 -2.90 -2.14
N ALA A 9 -3.30 -2.83 -1.22
CA ALA A 9 -4.63 -3.40 -1.46
C ALA A 9 -5.39 -2.69 -2.58
N LYS A 10 -5.17 -1.39 -2.77
CA LYS A 10 -5.78 -0.60 -3.86
C LYS A 10 -5.15 -0.93 -5.20
N GLU A 11 -3.82 -0.90 -5.32
CA GLU A 11 -3.14 -1.19 -6.59
C GLU A 11 -3.42 -2.64 -7.01
N TYR A 12 -3.38 -3.58 -6.07
CA TYR A 12 -3.73 -4.97 -6.39
C TYR A 12 -5.16 -5.10 -6.96
N ALA A 13 -6.13 -4.35 -6.41
CA ALA A 13 -7.51 -4.38 -6.90
C ALA A 13 -7.67 -3.82 -8.32
N LEU A 14 -6.79 -2.93 -8.75
CA LEU A 14 -6.72 -2.45 -10.15
C LEU A 14 -6.07 -3.50 -11.07
N GLY A 15 -5.15 -4.30 -10.50
CA GLY A 15 -4.31 -5.24 -11.22
C GLY A 15 -4.89 -6.63 -11.49
N VAL A 16 -5.99 -7.02 -10.85
CA VAL A 16 -6.58 -8.36 -11.00
C VAL A 16 -8.09 -8.33 -11.22
N THR A 17 -8.65 -9.43 -11.73
CA THR A 17 -10.11 -9.54 -11.86
C THR A 17 -10.80 -9.58 -10.48
N PRO A 18 -12.10 -9.23 -10.38
CA PRO A 18 -12.82 -9.24 -9.10
C PRO A 18 -12.83 -10.59 -8.37
N ALA A 19 -12.74 -11.70 -9.12
CA ALA A 19 -12.68 -13.04 -8.54
C ALA A 19 -11.25 -13.48 -8.15
N GLY A 20 -10.26 -12.60 -8.35
CA GLY A 20 -8.85 -12.99 -8.34
C GLY A 20 -8.49 -13.88 -9.53
N ARG A 21 -7.45 -14.70 -9.39
CA ARG A 21 -6.98 -15.74 -10.34
C ARG A 21 -6.31 -15.27 -11.62
N GLU A 22 -6.64 -14.08 -12.11
CA GLU A 22 -6.08 -13.53 -13.34
C GLU A 22 -5.63 -12.09 -13.13
N ILE A 23 -4.44 -11.78 -13.65
CA ILE A 23 -3.83 -10.45 -13.65
C ILE A 23 -4.22 -9.72 -14.94
N THR A 24 -4.85 -8.55 -14.80
CA THR A 24 -5.25 -7.68 -15.91
C THR A 24 -4.30 -6.51 -16.11
N GLN A 25 -3.63 -6.04 -15.05
CA GLN A 25 -2.59 -5.00 -15.12
C GLN A 25 -1.37 -5.44 -14.29
N PRO A 26 -0.34 -6.04 -14.92
CA PRO A 26 0.83 -6.56 -14.21
C PRO A 26 1.59 -5.52 -13.39
N ASN A 27 1.70 -4.28 -13.90
CA ASN A 27 2.42 -3.21 -13.22
C ASN A 27 1.78 -2.85 -11.87
N GLU A 28 0.45 -2.83 -11.79
CA GLU A 28 -0.30 -2.54 -10.56
C GLU A 28 -0.09 -3.65 -9.51
N VAL A 29 -0.01 -4.91 -9.95
CA VAL A 29 0.28 -6.05 -9.07
C VAL A 29 1.71 -6.01 -8.56
N ASP A 30 2.67 -5.62 -9.39
CA ASP A 30 4.06 -5.47 -8.97
C ASP A 30 4.25 -4.30 -8.00
N GLU A 31 3.57 -3.17 -8.24
CA GLU A 31 3.54 -2.05 -7.31
C GLU A 31 2.92 -2.43 -5.96
N ALA A 32 1.82 -3.20 -5.97
CA ALA A 32 1.22 -3.73 -4.75
C ALA A 32 2.22 -4.56 -3.92
N LYS A 33 3.02 -5.41 -4.56
CA LYS A 33 4.06 -6.21 -3.88
C LYS A 33 5.13 -5.30 -3.27
N LEU A 34 5.57 -4.26 -3.99
CA LEU A 34 6.55 -3.29 -3.48
C LEU A 34 6.02 -2.56 -2.24
N PHE A 35 4.75 -2.17 -2.23
CA PHE A 35 4.15 -1.55 -1.05
C PHE A 35 4.06 -2.50 0.15
N ILE A 36 3.80 -3.80 -0.05
CA ILE A 36 3.87 -4.79 1.04
C ILE A 36 5.30 -4.96 1.55
N GLN A 37 6.30 -5.00 0.67
CA GLN A 37 7.71 -5.06 1.07
C GLN A 37 8.11 -3.83 1.89
N GLN A 38 7.70 -2.63 1.49
CA GLN A 38 7.91 -1.42 2.28
C GLN A 38 7.20 -1.50 3.64
N ALA A 39 5.96 -1.99 3.68
CA ALA A 39 5.23 -2.17 4.93
C ALA A 39 5.93 -3.15 5.88
N GLN A 40 6.52 -4.24 5.36
CA GLN A 40 7.34 -5.18 6.12
C GLN A 40 8.61 -4.53 6.66
N PHE A 41 9.31 -3.74 5.83
CA PHE A 41 10.49 -3.00 6.26
C PHE A 41 10.17 -2.05 7.44
N ASP A 42 9.02 -1.38 7.39
CA ASP A 42 8.60 -0.43 8.41
C ASP A 42 8.18 -1.07 9.76
N VAL A 43 8.02 -2.40 9.84
CA VAL A 43 7.55 -3.09 11.06
C VAL A 43 8.42 -2.76 12.28
N ALA A 44 9.73 -2.61 12.08
CA ALA A 44 10.66 -2.25 13.16
C ALA A 44 10.33 -0.89 13.81
N GLY A 45 9.70 0.02 13.08
CA GLY A 45 9.30 1.35 13.55
C GLY A 45 8.03 1.37 14.41
N LEU A 46 7.33 0.24 14.55
CA LEU A 46 6.08 0.17 15.32
C LEU A 46 6.30 0.08 16.84
N PRO A 47 5.27 0.41 17.64
CA PRO A 47 5.20 0.01 19.04
C PRO A 47 5.47 -1.48 19.20
N SER A 48 6.26 -1.86 20.21
CA SER A 48 6.67 -3.26 20.44
C SER A 48 5.49 -4.23 20.51
N ALA A 49 4.38 -3.80 21.13
CA ALA A 49 3.14 -4.55 21.23
C ALA A 49 2.48 -4.87 19.88
N ALA A 50 2.73 -4.06 18.84
CA ALA A 50 2.14 -4.23 17.51
C ALA A 50 2.98 -5.10 16.58
N ARG A 51 4.31 -5.17 16.77
CA ARG A 51 5.26 -5.71 15.77
C ARG A 51 4.96 -7.14 15.34
N ALA A 52 4.81 -8.05 16.31
CA ALA A 52 4.59 -9.46 16.00
C ALA A 52 3.24 -9.72 15.31
N GLY A 53 2.20 -8.95 15.69
CA GLY A 53 0.90 -9.01 15.02
C GLY A 53 0.97 -8.48 13.60
N ALA A 54 1.60 -7.31 13.42
CA ALA A 54 1.78 -6.69 12.12
C ALA A 54 2.57 -7.57 11.15
N GLN A 55 3.66 -8.19 11.60
CA GLN A 55 4.44 -9.10 10.77
C GLN A 55 3.60 -10.29 10.27
N ARG A 56 2.89 -10.98 11.16
CA ARG A 56 2.04 -12.12 10.77
C ARG A 56 0.94 -11.72 9.79
N SER A 57 0.33 -10.56 9.99
CA SER A 57 -0.70 -10.05 9.10
C SER A 57 -0.12 -9.70 7.71
N LEU A 58 1.08 -9.13 7.65
CA LEU A 58 1.76 -8.85 6.37
C LEU A 58 2.16 -10.13 5.65
N ASP A 59 2.68 -11.13 6.37
CA ASP A 59 3.00 -12.45 5.79
C ASP A 59 1.74 -13.10 5.19
N HIS A 60 0.59 -12.99 5.89
CA HIS A 60 -0.68 -13.46 5.37
C HIS A 60 -1.13 -12.71 4.11
N ILE A 61 -0.97 -11.39 4.08
CA ILE A 61 -1.28 -10.57 2.89
C ILE A 61 -0.38 -10.97 1.70
N THR A 62 0.92 -11.19 1.93
CA THR A 62 1.83 -11.70 0.89
C THR A 62 1.34 -13.02 0.32
N GLN A 63 0.92 -13.97 1.16
CA GLN A 63 0.35 -15.24 0.70
C GLN A 63 -0.92 -15.06 -0.15
N LEU A 64 -1.81 -14.14 0.23
CA LEU A 64 -3.02 -13.84 -0.53
C LEU A 64 -2.68 -13.26 -1.93
N LEU A 65 -1.67 -12.39 -2.02
CA LEU A 65 -1.17 -11.85 -3.29
C LEU A 65 -0.60 -12.96 -4.17
N GLU A 66 0.23 -13.84 -3.61
CA GLU A 66 0.84 -14.97 -4.33
C GLU A 66 -0.20 -15.97 -4.86
N GLN A 67 -1.30 -16.17 -4.12
CA GLN A 67 -2.40 -17.04 -4.51
C GLN A 67 -3.37 -16.39 -5.50
N LEU A 68 -3.13 -15.14 -5.88
CA LEU A 68 -4.06 -14.32 -6.67
C LEU A 68 -5.48 -14.33 -6.06
N ALA A 69 -5.56 -14.16 -4.74
CA ALA A 69 -6.84 -14.14 -4.03
C ALA A 69 -7.74 -12.98 -4.53
N PRO A 70 -9.07 -13.06 -4.31
CA PRO A 70 -9.96 -11.95 -4.62
C PRO A 70 -9.51 -10.65 -3.91
N PRO A 71 -9.55 -9.48 -4.57
CA PRO A 71 -9.16 -8.19 -3.97
C PRO A 71 -9.82 -7.89 -2.63
N ASP A 72 -11.08 -8.30 -2.48
CA ASP A 72 -11.85 -8.14 -1.24
C ASP A 72 -11.22 -8.87 -0.05
N SER A 73 -10.56 -10.01 -0.26
CA SER A 73 -9.86 -10.72 0.81
C SER A 73 -8.63 -9.96 1.26
N ILE A 74 -7.89 -9.36 0.32
CA ILE A 74 -6.71 -8.54 0.62
C ILE A 74 -7.13 -7.26 1.35
N ARG A 75 -8.17 -6.58 0.87
CA ARG A 75 -8.75 -5.40 1.54
C ARG A 75 -9.10 -5.70 3.00
N ARG A 76 -9.84 -6.79 3.28
CA ARG A 76 -10.21 -7.17 4.65
C ARG A 76 -9.01 -7.48 5.54
N ALA A 77 -8.00 -8.18 5.00
CA ALA A 77 -6.77 -8.48 5.73
C ALA A 77 -6.00 -7.19 6.08
N THR A 78 -5.90 -6.27 5.13
CA THR A 78 -5.30 -4.94 5.34
C THR A 78 -6.10 -4.11 6.34
N ASP A 79 -7.42 -4.04 6.24
CA ASP A 79 -8.27 -3.30 7.20
C ASP A 79 -8.07 -3.82 8.63
N SER A 80 -7.96 -5.15 8.78
CA SER A 80 -7.70 -5.80 10.07
C SER A 80 -6.31 -5.44 10.61
N LEU A 81 -5.28 -5.43 9.76
CA LEU A 81 -3.93 -4.99 10.12
C LEU A 81 -3.94 -3.54 10.60
N VAL A 82 -4.58 -2.64 9.86
CA VAL A 82 -4.69 -1.22 10.23
C VAL A 82 -5.38 -1.05 11.57
N ALA A 83 -6.48 -1.74 11.81
CA ALA A 83 -7.19 -1.70 13.08
C ALA A 83 -6.31 -2.17 14.26
N GLN A 84 -5.56 -3.26 14.07
CA GLN A 84 -4.63 -3.79 15.08
C GLN A 84 -3.53 -2.77 15.44
N ILE A 85 -2.91 -2.15 14.43
CA ILE A 85 -1.86 -1.15 14.65
C ILE A 85 -2.43 0.10 15.33
N THR A 86 -3.58 0.57 14.87
CA THR A 86 -4.26 1.75 15.44
C THR A 86 -4.52 1.56 16.93
N LEU A 87 -5.07 0.39 17.30
CA LEU A 87 -5.34 0.06 18.70
C LEU A 87 -4.04 0.04 19.52
N ALA A 88 -3.00 -0.61 19.02
CA ALA A 88 -1.71 -0.71 19.70
C ALA A 88 -0.94 0.62 19.78
N ALA A 89 -1.22 1.56 18.88
CA ALA A 89 -0.59 2.88 18.84
C ALA A 89 -1.26 3.91 19.77
N GLY A 90 -2.38 3.57 20.41
CA GLY A 90 -3.09 4.46 21.34
C GLY A 90 -4.44 4.97 20.82
N GLY A 91 -4.97 4.41 19.72
CA GLY A 91 -6.32 4.68 19.22
C GLY A 91 -6.38 5.48 17.91
N PRO A 92 -7.60 5.80 17.44
CA PRO A 92 -7.86 6.28 16.08
C PRO A 92 -7.25 7.65 15.74
N ASN A 93 -6.87 8.43 16.73
CA ASN A 93 -6.29 9.77 16.52
C ASN A 93 -4.78 9.75 16.20
N VAL A 94 -4.16 8.57 16.15
CA VAL A 94 -2.71 8.42 15.95
C VAL A 94 -2.33 8.23 14.48
N LEU A 95 -3.29 7.84 13.63
CA LEU A 95 -3.05 7.66 12.20
C LEU A 95 -3.65 8.81 11.41
N GLU A 96 -2.84 9.44 10.56
CA GLU A 96 -3.31 10.40 9.57
C GLU A 96 -4.10 9.63 8.48
N PRO A 97 -5.37 9.98 8.22
CA PRO A 97 -6.14 9.31 7.19
C PRO A 97 -5.56 9.59 5.81
N LEU A 98 -5.56 8.58 4.94
CA LEU A 98 -5.29 8.80 3.52
C LEU A 98 -6.36 9.72 2.94
N PRO A 99 -6.01 10.61 1.99
CA PRO A 99 -7.00 11.42 1.30
C PRO A 99 -8.04 10.52 0.64
N ALA A 100 -9.31 10.89 0.79
CA ALA A 100 -10.44 10.11 0.26
C ALA A 100 -10.43 10.02 -1.27
N ASN A 101 -9.82 10.99 -1.94
CA ASN A 101 -9.71 11.04 -3.39
C ASN A 101 -8.23 10.94 -3.80
N PRO A 102 -7.93 10.28 -4.93
CA PRO A 102 -6.60 10.31 -5.52
C PRO A 102 -6.11 11.75 -5.78
N PRO A 103 -4.81 12.03 -5.63
CA PRO A 103 -4.24 13.30 -6.05
C PRO A 103 -4.45 13.56 -7.54
N SER A 104 -4.57 14.83 -7.93
CA SER A 104 -4.74 15.21 -9.34
C SER A 104 -3.46 14.99 -10.14
N LEU A 105 -3.53 14.16 -11.19
CA LEU A 105 -2.41 13.95 -12.13
C LEU A 105 -1.99 15.25 -12.82
N ALA A 106 -2.96 16.07 -13.22
CA ALA A 106 -2.67 17.37 -13.83
C ALA A 106 -1.89 18.29 -12.86
N ARG A 107 -2.27 18.29 -11.58
CA ARG A 107 -1.51 19.02 -10.57
C ARG A 107 -0.13 18.40 -10.35
N GLY A 108 -0.03 17.07 -10.32
CA GLY A 108 1.22 16.34 -10.22
C GLY A 108 2.20 16.69 -11.34
N ALA A 109 1.73 16.79 -12.58
CA ALA A 109 2.54 17.18 -13.73
C ALA A 109 3.16 18.59 -13.56
N VAL A 110 2.39 19.56 -13.06
CA VAL A 110 2.91 20.90 -12.77
C VAL A 110 3.98 20.85 -11.68
N VAL A 111 3.74 20.12 -10.58
CA VAL A 111 4.72 19.98 -9.49
C VAL A 111 5.99 19.30 -9.96
N PHE A 112 5.89 18.26 -10.79
CA PHE A 112 7.04 17.56 -11.35
C PHE A 112 7.89 18.48 -12.23
N HIS A 113 7.24 19.24 -13.12
CA HIS A 113 7.92 20.23 -13.96
C HIS A 113 8.60 21.33 -13.13
N GLU A 114 7.94 21.86 -12.10
CA GLU A 114 8.49 22.95 -11.28
C GLU A 114 9.64 22.50 -10.36
N ARG A 115 9.67 21.24 -9.93
CA ARG A 115 10.54 20.81 -8.80
C ARG A 115 11.46 19.64 -9.09
N CYS A 116 11.23 18.87 -10.15
CA CYS A 116 11.90 17.60 -10.35
C CYS A 116 12.72 17.56 -11.65
N THR A 117 12.30 18.27 -12.70
CA THR A 117 12.93 18.22 -14.03
C THR A 117 14.35 18.77 -14.05
N GLN A 118 14.71 19.64 -13.09
CA GLN A 118 16.09 20.14 -12.96
C GLN A 118 17.12 19.02 -12.77
N CYS A 119 16.73 17.91 -12.13
CA CYS A 119 17.62 16.78 -11.81
C CYS A 119 17.19 15.45 -12.43
N HIS A 120 16.02 15.39 -13.07
CA HIS A 120 15.48 14.15 -13.65
C HIS A 120 15.04 14.32 -15.11
N GLY A 121 15.17 15.53 -15.68
CA GLY A 121 14.70 15.89 -17.01
C GLY A 121 13.16 15.88 -17.15
N GLU A 122 12.65 16.46 -18.24
CA GLU A 122 11.20 16.56 -18.51
C GLU A 122 10.50 15.18 -18.56
N SER A 123 11.23 14.12 -18.93
CA SER A 123 10.69 12.76 -19.01
C SER A 123 10.97 11.88 -17.80
N GLY A 124 11.66 12.40 -16.77
CA GLY A 124 12.01 11.65 -15.57
C GLY A 124 13.12 10.60 -15.75
N LYS A 125 13.93 10.70 -16.82
CA LYS A 125 14.96 9.71 -17.18
C LYS A 125 16.40 10.10 -16.83
N GLY A 126 16.63 11.28 -16.24
CA GLY A 126 17.96 11.73 -15.82
C GLY A 126 18.11 13.24 -15.91
#